data_AF-A0A949HWJ3-F1
#
_entry.id   AF-A0A949HWJ3-F1
#
_cell.length_a   1.000
_cell.length_b   1.000
_cell.length_c   1.000
_cell.angle_alpha   90.00
_cell.angle_beta   90.00
_cell.angle_gamma   90.00
#
_symmetry.space_group_name_H-M   'P 1'
#
loop_
_entity.id
_entity.type
_entity.pdbx_description
1 polymer ?
#
loop_
_entity_poly.entity_id
_entity_poly.type
_entity_poly.pdbx_seq_one_letter_code
_entity_poly.pdbx_strand_id
1 'polypeptide(L)'
;MKLKRFKPVPVFLTLLVLAAVCGLRLARLNFFTQLENITYDARMRAALHFPAQTATNLAFVFMDESSIRAVQDGSVGFHFGLYWPREVYGRVVAELAQQRAKAAAFDVLFKDLRPDHPLVEMTDGSFIHSDGYFALQLRRAHNVILADTGDATLPDLFTTNALALGDASTDNDSDGRLRRARAFTDYRRWNPLFQHAAAEYGLDLDGAKIEPGKIILPQIGTTNVVVVPVDAQDDFAVANFIGTNLPPGMAATARAFTMQRVWQMGIVLAAQALHLDLAHARVDLARGQIVLSGRGGVQ
;
A
#
# COMPACT_ATOMS: atom_id res chain seq x y z
N MET A 1 -54.48 -14.30 47.08
CA MET A 1 -53.11 -14.55 46.55
C MET A 1 -52.13 -13.58 47.20
N LYS A 2 -51.15 -14.06 47.97
CA LYS A 2 -50.07 -13.20 48.52
C LYS A 2 -49.06 -12.91 47.42
N LEU A 3 -49.02 -11.68 46.90
CA LEU A 3 -47.98 -11.25 45.96
C LEU A 3 -46.60 -11.31 46.64
N LYS A 4 -45.70 -12.12 46.07
CA LYS A 4 -44.31 -12.23 46.54
C LYS A 4 -43.64 -10.85 46.42
N ARG A 5 -43.08 -10.38 47.54
CA ARG A 5 -42.34 -9.12 47.66
C ARG A 5 -41.22 -9.09 46.61
N PHE A 6 -41.33 -8.16 45.66
CA PHE A 6 -40.31 -7.94 44.64
C PHE A 6 -38.98 -7.65 45.33
N LYS A 7 -37.96 -8.49 45.10
CA LYS A 7 -36.62 -8.27 45.63
C LYS A 7 -35.87 -7.42 44.61
N PRO A 8 -35.58 -6.14 44.86
CA PRO A 8 -34.95 -5.27 43.88
C PRO A 8 -33.44 -5.54 43.72
N VAL A 9 -32.84 -6.28 44.65
CA VAL A 9 -31.40 -6.59 44.69
C VAL A 9 -30.87 -7.15 43.36
N PRO A 10 -31.50 -8.14 42.71
CA PRO A 10 -31.01 -8.67 41.43
C PRO A 10 -31.05 -7.65 40.31
N VAL A 11 -32.03 -6.73 40.31
CA VAL A 11 -32.18 -5.68 39.28
C VAL A 11 -31.10 -4.61 39.43
N PHE A 12 -30.78 -4.20 40.66
CA PHE A 12 -29.68 -3.28 40.88
C PHE A 12 -28.33 -3.91 40.53
N LEU A 13 -28.15 -5.21 40.81
CA LEU A 13 -26.93 -5.92 40.46
C LEU A 13 -26.75 -6.02 38.93
N THR A 14 -27.83 -6.33 38.19
CA THR A 14 -27.77 -6.36 36.73
C THR A 14 -27.51 -4.98 36.15
N LEU A 15 -28.19 -3.93 36.63
CA LEU A 15 -27.94 -2.55 36.18
C LEU A 15 -26.51 -2.07 36.48
N LEU A 16 -25.96 -2.42 37.64
CA LEU A 16 -24.59 -2.06 38.02
C LEU A 16 -23.55 -2.77 37.16
N VAL A 17 -23.74 -4.07 36.88
CA VAL A 17 -22.89 -4.83 35.94
C VAL A 17 -23.00 -4.24 34.54
N LEU A 18 -24.21 -3.91 34.08
CA LEU A 18 -24.42 -3.31 32.76
C LEU A 18 -23.73 -1.95 32.66
N ALA A 19 -23.88 -1.09 33.67
CA ALA A 19 -23.23 0.22 33.73
C ALA A 19 -21.70 0.10 33.79
N ALA A 20 -21.15 -0.87 34.52
CA ALA A 20 -19.72 -1.11 34.57
C ALA A 20 -19.15 -1.61 33.23
N VAL A 21 -19.82 -2.57 32.58
CA VAL A 21 -19.42 -3.10 31.27
C VAL A 21 -19.57 -2.02 30.18
N CYS A 22 -20.67 -1.29 30.17
CA CYS A 22 -20.87 -0.14 29.27
C CYS A 22 -19.83 0.95 29.54
N GLY A 23 -19.55 1.26 30.81
CA GLY A 23 -18.54 2.24 31.23
C GLY A 23 -17.12 1.86 30.78
N LEU A 24 -16.72 0.60 30.99
CA LEU A 24 -15.43 0.07 30.52
C LEU A 24 -15.32 0.08 28.99
N ARG A 25 -16.42 -0.29 28.31
CA ARG A 25 -16.48 -0.27 26.84
C ARG A 25 -16.43 1.15 26.27
N LEU A 26 -17.10 2.10 26.92
CA LEU A 26 -17.08 3.53 26.57
C LEU A 26 -15.73 4.17 26.88
N ALA A 27 -15.09 3.78 27.98
CA ALA A 27 -13.80 4.29 28.39
C ALA A 27 -12.64 3.83 27.48
N ARG A 28 -12.87 2.88 26.56
CA ARG A 28 -11.87 2.34 25.61
C ARG A 28 -10.51 2.16 26.28
N LEU A 29 -10.49 1.49 27.43
CA LEU A 29 -9.29 1.40 28.25
C LEU A 29 -8.21 0.61 27.50
N ASN A 30 -7.30 1.33 26.85
CA ASN A 30 -6.16 0.79 26.12
C ASN A 30 -5.04 0.34 27.07
N PHE A 31 -5.35 0.07 28.34
CA PHE A 31 -4.35 -0.23 29.37
C PHE A 31 -3.43 -1.39 28.96
N PHE A 32 -4.01 -2.49 28.48
CA PHE A 32 -3.24 -3.65 28.03
C PHE A 32 -2.41 -3.34 26.78
N THR A 33 -2.95 -2.59 25.83
CA THR A 33 -2.22 -2.16 24.63
C THR A 33 -1.05 -1.25 25.01
N GLN A 34 -1.24 -0.34 25.95
CA GLN A 34 -0.21 0.58 26.42
C GLN A 34 0.89 -0.17 27.17
N LEU A 35 0.52 -1.12 28.04
CA LEU A 35 1.48 -1.98 28.72
C LEU A 35 2.29 -2.83 27.72
N GLU A 36 1.62 -3.41 26.71
CA GLU A 36 2.29 -4.14 25.64
C GLU A 36 3.26 -3.24 24.87
N ASN A 37 2.85 -2.02 24.50
CA ASN A 37 3.73 -1.09 23.80
C ASN A 37 4.96 -0.69 24.63
N ILE A 38 4.79 -0.46 25.94
CA ILE A 38 5.90 -0.15 26.86
C ILE A 38 6.88 -1.34 26.93
N THR A 39 6.36 -2.55 27.12
CA THR A 39 7.20 -3.76 27.22
C THR A 39 7.84 -4.13 25.88
N TYR A 40 7.17 -3.86 24.75
CA TYR A 40 7.73 -3.97 23.41
C TYR A 40 8.93 -3.04 23.24
N ASP A 41 8.77 -1.75 23.55
CA ASP A 41 9.86 -0.75 23.44
C ASP A 41 11.06 -1.14 24.32
N ALA A 42 10.80 -1.68 25.52
CA ALA A 42 11.84 -2.19 26.40
C ALA A 42 12.57 -3.41 25.80
N ARG A 43 11.83 -4.37 25.21
CA ARG A 43 12.40 -5.54 24.53
C ARG A 43 13.22 -5.14 23.31
N MET A 44 12.76 -4.19 22.50
CA MET A 44 13.51 -3.71 21.34
C MET A 44 14.81 -2.99 21.76
N ARG A 45 14.77 -2.14 22.79
CA ARG A 45 15.97 -1.53 23.36
C ARG A 45 16.95 -2.56 23.90
N ALA A 46 16.46 -3.58 24.61
CA ALA A 46 17.29 -4.68 25.08
C ALA A 46 17.91 -5.46 23.90
N ALA A 47 17.15 -5.70 22.82
CA ALA A 47 17.62 -6.42 21.64
C ALA A 47 18.80 -5.72 20.94
N LEU A 48 18.88 -4.39 20.97
CA LEU A 48 20.01 -3.63 20.41
C LEU A 48 21.36 -3.95 21.06
N HIS A 49 21.37 -4.48 22.29
CA HIS A 49 22.59 -4.87 22.98
C HIS A 49 23.09 -6.27 22.62
N PHE A 50 22.28 -7.05 21.88
CA PHE A 50 22.70 -8.36 21.40
C PHE A 50 23.17 -8.24 19.95
N PRO A 51 24.31 -8.85 19.57
CA PRO A 51 24.77 -8.85 18.19
C PRO A 51 23.76 -9.59 17.32
N ALA A 52 23.12 -8.86 16.40
CA ALA A 52 22.30 -9.46 15.37
C ALA A 52 23.18 -9.92 14.20
N GLN A 53 22.82 -11.01 13.55
CA GLN A 53 23.40 -11.34 12.25
C GLN A 53 23.04 -10.24 11.26
N THR A 54 24.01 -9.44 10.86
CA THR A 54 23.86 -8.46 9.78
C THR A 54 24.01 -9.17 8.45
N ALA A 55 23.01 -8.99 7.58
CA ALA A 55 23.11 -9.46 6.20
C ALA A 55 24.28 -8.73 5.52
N THR A 56 25.24 -9.49 4.99
CA THR A 56 26.42 -8.93 4.28
C THR A 56 26.13 -8.59 2.82
N ASN A 57 24.92 -8.87 2.37
CA ASN A 57 24.47 -8.74 0.99
C ASN A 57 23.29 -7.76 0.84
N LEU A 58 23.10 -6.88 1.83
CA LEU A 58 22.14 -5.78 1.77
C LEU A 58 22.90 -4.45 1.85
N ALA A 59 22.45 -3.49 1.05
CA ALA A 59 22.95 -2.12 1.05
C ALA A 59 21.75 -1.17 1.05
N PHE A 60 21.95 0.03 1.56
CA PHE A 60 20.95 1.07 1.60
C PHE A 60 21.50 2.35 0.96
N VAL A 61 20.75 2.90 0.02
CA VAL A 61 21.04 4.21 -0.58
C VAL A 61 20.09 5.21 0.06
N PHE A 62 20.63 6.13 0.84
CA PHE A 62 19.85 7.13 1.53
C PHE A 62 19.84 8.44 0.74
N MET A 63 18.64 8.94 0.43
CA MET A 63 18.44 10.29 -0.10
C MET A 63 17.87 11.14 1.02
N ASP A 64 18.70 12.02 1.57
CA ASP A 64 18.33 12.88 2.69
C ASP A 64 18.04 14.32 2.24
N GLU A 65 17.64 15.16 3.20
CA GLU A 65 17.35 16.57 2.93
C GLU A 65 18.57 17.33 2.39
N SER A 66 19.79 16.96 2.80
CA SER A 66 21.00 17.60 2.28
C SER A 66 21.18 17.31 0.79
N SER A 67 20.92 16.07 0.37
CA SER A 67 20.96 15.64 -1.02
C SER A 67 19.88 16.34 -1.86
N ILE A 68 18.68 16.53 -1.31
CA ILE A 68 17.58 17.25 -1.97
C ILE A 68 17.93 18.75 -2.12
N ARG A 69 18.47 19.37 -1.06
CA ARG A 69 18.93 20.77 -1.12
C ARG A 69 20.03 20.96 -2.15
N ALA A 70 20.94 19.99 -2.27
CA ALA A 70 22.03 20.04 -3.24
C ALA A 70 21.53 20.01 -4.71
N VAL A 71 20.38 19.37 -4.96
CA VAL A 71 19.68 19.45 -6.26
C VAL A 71 18.97 20.79 -6.41
N GLN A 72 18.33 21.27 -5.35
CA GLN A 72 17.62 22.54 -5.36
C GLN A 72 18.54 23.75 -5.58
N ASP A 73 19.77 23.73 -5.08
CA ASP A 73 20.71 24.83 -5.25
C ASP A 73 21.65 24.66 -6.45
N GLY A 74 21.56 23.53 -7.15
CA GLY A 74 22.39 23.24 -8.32
C GLY A 74 23.82 22.78 -8.01
N SER A 75 24.16 22.53 -6.74
CA SER A 75 25.52 22.13 -6.34
C SER A 75 25.98 20.79 -6.90
N VAL A 76 25.06 19.95 -7.39
CA VAL A 76 25.35 18.71 -8.11
C VAL A 76 25.42 18.86 -9.64
N GLY A 77 25.42 20.10 -10.14
CA GLY A 77 25.53 20.41 -11.58
C GLY A 77 24.20 20.48 -12.34
N PHE A 78 23.07 20.35 -11.64
CA PHE A 78 21.73 20.49 -12.20
C PHE A 78 20.72 20.94 -11.13
N HIS A 79 19.65 21.63 -11.56
CA HIS A 79 18.64 22.23 -10.67
C HIS A 79 17.25 21.65 -10.92
N PHE A 80 16.62 21.04 -9.90
CA PHE A 80 15.26 20.50 -9.99
C PHE A 80 14.45 20.70 -8.71
N GLY A 81 13.15 20.97 -8.89
CA GLY A 81 12.14 21.39 -7.90
C GLY A 81 12.27 20.84 -6.47
N LEU A 82 11.31 20.06 -5.99
CA LEU A 82 11.28 19.64 -4.56
C LEU A 82 11.92 18.27 -4.30
N TYR A 83 12.03 17.43 -5.34
CA TYR A 83 12.59 16.08 -5.25
C TYR A 83 13.48 15.79 -6.45
N TRP A 84 14.28 14.73 -6.36
CA TRP A 84 15.10 14.23 -7.46
C TRP A 84 14.24 13.93 -8.70
N PRO A 85 14.69 14.29 -9.92
CA PRO A 85 13.95 14.00 -11.15
C PRO A 85 13.95 12.51 -11.46
N ARG A 86 12.99 12.04 -12.28
CA ARG A 86 12.89 10.61 -12.64
C ARG A 86 14.13 10.08 -13.36
N GLU A 87 14.85 10.94 -14.08
CA GLU A 87 16.11 10.53 -14.70
C GLU A 87 17.16 10.03 -13.69
N VAL A 88 17.21 10.61 -12.49
CA VAL A 88 18.21 10.25 -11.48
C VAL A 88 17.90 8.85 -10.93
N TYR A 89 16.63 8.57 -10.63
CA TYR A 89 16.21 7.22 -10.26
C TYR A 89 16.51 6.22 -11.38
N GLY A 90 16.33 6.58 -12.65
CA GLY A 90 16.72 5.76 -13.80
C GLY A 90 18.22 5.47 -13.85
N ARG A 91 19.07 6.48 -13.61
CA ARG A 91 20.53 6.31 -13.57
C ARG A 91 20.96 5.41 -12.41
N VAL A 92 20.33 5.55 -11.24
CA VAL A 92 20.55 4.65 -10.08
C VAL A 92 20.18 3.22 -10.44
N VAL A 93 19.04 2.99 -11.10
CA VAL A 93 18.65 1.65 -11.58
C VAL A 93 19.69 1.08 -12.54
N ALA A 94 20.13 1.87 -13.52
CA ALA A 94 21.14 1.45 -14.49
C ALA A 94 22.46 1.04 -13.82
N GLU A 95 22.95 1.85 -12.88
CA GLU A 95 24.18 1.59 -12.13
C GLU A 95 24.05 0.33 -11.27
N LEU A 96 22.96 0.20 -10.48
CA LEU A 96 22.74 -0.99 -9.64
C LEU A 96 22.63 -2.27 -10.48
N ALA A 97 22.00 -2.20 -11.65
CA ALA A 97 21.95 -3.32 -12.59
C ALA A 97 23.34 -3.66 -13.14
N GLN A 98 24.15 -2.66 -13.50
CA GLN A 98 25.53 -2.84 -13.96
C GLN A 98 26.42 -3.48 -12.88
N GLN A 99 26.21 -3.10 -11.62
CA GLN A 99 26.87 -3.70 -10.44
C GLN A 99 26.27 -5.06 -10.03
N ARG A 100 25.31 -5.59 -10.80
CA ARG A 100 24.67 -6.89 -10.58
C ARG A 100 23.93 -7.00 -9.25
N ALA A 101 23.29 -5.92 -8.80
CA ALA A 101 22.36 -5.99 -7.69
C ALA A 101 21.26 -7.03 -8.00
N LYS A 102 21.00 -7.96 -7.07
CA LYS A 102 19.97 -9.00 -7.25
C LYS A 102 18.56 -8.42 -7.31
N ALA A 103 18.31 -7.40 -6.49
CA ALA A 103 17.08 -6.64 -6.48
C ALA A 103 17.37 -5.23 -5.94
N ALA A 104 16.59 -4.24 -6.38
CA ALA A 104 16.61 -2.88 -5.86
C ALA A 104 15.17 -2.47 -5.53
N ALA A 105 14.93 -1.95 -4.32
CA ALA A 105 13.62 -1.45 -3.92
C ALA A 105 13.67 0.07 -3.76
N PHE A 106 12.69 0.77 -4.33
CA PHE A 106 12.50 2.20 -4.09
C PHE A 106 11.40 2.41 -3.06
N ASP A 107 11.77 2.91 -1.89
CA ASP A 107 10.84 3.48 -0.90
C ASP A 107 10.49 4.93 -1.27
N VAL A 108 10.01 5.10 -2.50
CA VAL A 108 9.61 6.39 -3.08
C VAL A 108 8.31 6.16 -3.85
N LEU A 109 7.31 6.99 -3.59
CA LEU A 109 5.99 6.87 -4.20
C LEU A 109 5.96 7.57 -5.56
N PHE A 110 5.80 6.76 -6.60
CA PHE A 110 5.88 7.21 -8.00
C PHE A 110 4.50 7.36 -8.65
N LYS A 111 3.53 7.89 -7.89
CA LYS A 111 2.09 7.91 -8.22
C LYS A 111 1.73 8.71 -9.46
N ASP A 112 2.47 9.79 -9.72
CA ASP A 112 2.21 10.66 -10.88
C ASP A 112 3.37 10.64 -11.87
N LEU A 113 3.00 10.76 -13.15
CA LEU A 113 3.93 11.14 -14.20
C LEU A 113 4.32 12.61 -14.02
N ARG A 114 5.56 12.92 -14.37
CA ARG A 114 6.19 14.22 -14.17
C ARG A 114 6.66 14.76 -15.52
N PRO A 115 5.73 15.19 -16.39
CA PRO A 115 6.08 15.79 -17.68
C PRO A 115 6.83 17.12 -17.54
N ASP A 116 6.80 17.72 -16.34
CA ASP A 116 7.58 18.90 -15.96
C ASP A 116 9.07 18.62 -15.74
N HIS A 117 9.46 17.35 -15.60
CA HIS A 117 10.87 16.97 -15.51
C HIS A 117 11.59 17.12 -16.85
N PRO A 118 12.91 17.42 -16.84
CA PRO A 118 13.69 17.62 -18.05
C PRO A 118 13.68 16.39 -18.96
N LEU A 119 13.97 16.63 -20.24
CA LEU A 119 14.28 15.56 -21.18
C LEU A 119 15.67 15.01 -20.90
N VAL A 120 15.83 13.71 -21.14
CA VAL A 120 17.10 13.00 -21.07
C VAL A 120 17.64 12.82 -22.47
N GLU A 121 18.86 13.31 -22.72
CA GLU A 121 19.59 13.04 -23.95
C GLU A 121 20.16 11.61 -23.92
N MET A 122 19.86 10.86 -24.98
CA MET A 122 20.30 9.49 -25.18
C MET A 122 21.61 9.47 -25.95
N THR A 123 22.31 8.32 -25.94
CA THR A 123 23.62 8.17 -26.61
C THR A 123 23.57 8.36 -28.13
N ASP A 124 22.39 8.25 -28.75
CA ASP A 124 22.15 8.49 -30.17
C ASP A 124 21.75 9.95 -30.48
N GLY A 125 21.80 10.84 -29.48
CA GLY A 125 21.40 12.25 -29.60
C GLY A 125 19.89 12.48 -29.57
N SER A 126 19.08 11.42 -29.41
CA SER A 126 17.63 11.57 -29.23
C SER A 126 17.29 12.02 -27.80
N PHE A 127 16.13 12.63 -27.62
CA PHE A 127 15.63 13.07 -26.31
C PHE A 127 14.40 12.28 -25.91
N ILE A 128 14.33 11.87 -24.64
CA ILE A 128 13.16 11.19 -24.08
C ILE A 128 12.73 11.84 -22.76
N HIS A 129 11.44 11.75 -22.43
CA HIS A 129 10.95 12.24 -21.13
C HIS A 129 11.59 11.46 -19.96
N SER A 130 11.85 12.15 -18.84
CA SER A 130 12.41 11.56 -17.63
C SER A 130 11.65 10.33 -17.12
N ASP A 131 10.31 10.33 -17.18
CA ASP A 131 9.50 9.14 -16.84
C ASP A 131 9.75 7.98 -17.81
N GLY A 132 9.83 8.28 -19.11
CA GLY A 132 10.13 7.30 -20.14
C GLY A 132 11.54 6.70 -19.98
N TYR A 133 12.52 7.52 -19.60
CA TYR A 133 13.87 7.05 -19.26
C TYR A 133 13.84 6.13 -18.04
N PHE A 134 13.17 6.53 -16.96
CA PHE A 134 13.05 5.69 -15.78
C PHE A 134 12.41 4.34 -16.11
N ALA A 135 11.28 4.34 -16.81
CA ALA A 135 10.59 3.13 -17.25
C ALA A 135 11.47 2.23 -18.15
N LEU A 136 12.25 2.82 -19.05
CA LEU A 136 13.22 2.09 -19.86
C LEU A 136 14.29 1.41 -19.00
N GLN A 137 14.79 2.08 -17.96
CA GLN A 137 15.79 1.49 -17.06
C GLN A 137 15.18 0.39 -16.18
N LEU A 138 13.95 0.58 -15.67
CA LEU A 138 13.20 -0.49 -14.98
C LEU A 138 13.12 -1.74 -15.85
N ARG A 139 12.69 -1.54 -17.11
CA ARG A 139 12.57 -2.62 -18.09
C ARG A 139 13.89 -3.30 -18.35
N ARG A 140 14.99 -2.56 -18.53
CA ARG A 140 16.31 -3.15 -18.82
C ARG A 140 16.89 -3.92 -17.63
N ALA A 141 16.67 -3.41 -16.43
CA ALA A 141 17.25 -3.96 -15.21
C ALA A 141 16.51 -5.22 -14.73
N HIS A 142 15.19 -5.31 -14.94
CA HIS A 142 14.34 -6.46 -14.57
C HIS A 142 14.44 -6.89 -13.10
N ASN A 143 14.94 -6.02 -12.22
CA ASN A 143 15.23 -6.35 -10.81
C ASN A 143 14.71 -5.30 -9.82
N VAL A 144 13.81 -4.41 -10.26
CA VAL A 144 13.38 -3.26 -9.45
C VAL A 144 11.99 -3.46 -8.85
N ILE A 145 11.86 -3.21 -7.56
CA ILE A 145 10.61 -3.26 -6.80
C ILE A 145 10.18 -1.81 -6.51
N LEU A 146 8.92 -1.48 -6.77
CA LEU A 146 8.37 -0.14 -6.54
C LEU A 146 7.45 -0.12 -5.32
N ALA A 147 7.50 0.99 -4.57
CA ALA A 147 6.62 1.21 -3.43
C ALA A 147 5.18 1.42 -3.87
N ASP A 148 4.29 0.77 -3.13
CA ASP A 148 2.84 0.85 -3.28
C ASP A 148 2.23 1.03 -1.90
N THR A 149 1.27 1.94 -1.80
CA THR A 149 0.59 2.27 -0.53
C THR A 149 -0.93 2.10 -0.64
N GLY A 150 -1.43 1.59 -1.77
CA GLY A 150 -2.85 1.32 -1.99
C GLY A 150 -3.71 2.52 -2.37
N ASP A 151 -3.35 3.72 -1.90
CA ASP A 151 -4.12 4.96 -2.04
C ASP A 151 -4.19 5.52 -3.47
N ALA A 152 -3.21 5.21 -4.32
CA ALA A 152 -3.24 5.54 -5.74
C ALA A 152 -2.63 4.41 -6.58
N THR A 153 -3.22 4.16 -7.74
CA THR A 153 -2.63 3.25 -8.73
C THR A 153 -1.38 3.90 -9.30
N LEU A 154 -0.25 3.20 -9.23
CA LEU A 154 0.96 3.64 -9.92
C LEU A 154 0.73 3.62 -11.44
N PRO A 155 1.32 4.56 -12.20
CA PRO A 155 1.18 4.58 -13.65
C PRO A 155 1.63 3.26 -14.28
N ASP A 156 0.86 2.76 -15.25
CA ASP A 156 1.16 1.52 -15.98
C ASP A 156 2.55 1.52 -16.61
N LEU A 157 3.02 2.72 -17.00
CA LEU A 157 4.37 2.95 -17.51
C LEU A 157 5.45 2.42 -16.55
N PHE A 158 5.22 2.44 -15.24
CA PHE A 158 6.17 1.93 -14.24
C PHE A 158 5.82 0.51 -13.81
N THR A 159 4.55 0.22 -13.52
CA THR A 159 4.14 -1.08 -12.97
C THR A 159 4.42 -2.24 -13.92
N THR A 160 4.24 -2.04 -15.23
CA THR A 160 4.50 -3.06 -16.27
C THR A 160 5.99 -3.33 -16.50
N ASN A 161 6.87 -2.44 -16.05
CA ASN A 161 8.33 -2.56 -16.20
C ASN A 161 9.04 -2.91 -14.88
N ALA A 162 8.37 -2.83 -13.74
CA ALA A 162 8.89 -3.26 -12.45
C ALA A 162 8.90 -4.78 -12.32
N LEU A 163 9.83 -5.31 -11.52
CA LEU A 163 9.86 -6.71 -11.12
C LEU A 163 8.64 -7.07 -10.24
N ALA A 164 8.33 -6.21 -9.27
CA ALA A 164 7.24 -6.39 -8.33
C ALA A 164 6.84 -5.05 -7.69
N LEU A 165 5.71 -5.07 -6.97
CA LEU A 165 5.30 -4.00 -6.07
C LEU A 165 5.53 -4.45 -4.63
N GLY A 166 5.92 -3.52 -3.77
CA GLY A 166 6.10 -3.75 -2.34
C GLY A 166 5.32 -2.73 -1.52
N ASP A 167 4.60 -3.23 -0.50
CA ASP A 167 3.86 -2.39 0.43
C ASP A 167 4.86 -1.60 1.28
N ALA A 168 4.73 -0.28 1.19
CA ALA A 168 5.51 0.72 1.90
C ALA A 168 4.66 1.53 2.89
N SER A 169 3.42 1.08 3.14
CA SER A 169 2.56 1.70 4.14
C SER A 169 3.11 1.50 5.55
N THR A 170 2.78 2.46 6.42
CA THR A 170 3.17 2.42 7.83
C THR A 170 1.94 2.61 8.70
N ASP A 171 1.80 1.74 9.69
CA ASP A 171 0.72 1.80 10.67
C ASP A 171 1.27 2.31 12.00
N ASN A 172 0.83 3.51 12.38
CA ASN A 172 1.13 4.05 13.70
C ASN A 172 0.26 3.36 14.77
N ASP A 173 0.87 3.07 15.93
CA ASP A 173 0.10 2.75 17.12
C ASP A 173 -0.68 3.97 17.62
N SER A 174 -1.57 3.78 18.60
CA SER A 174 -2.42 4.85 19.15
C SER A 174 -1.66 6.06 19.73
N ASP A 175 -0.36 5.92 20.00
CA ASP A 175 0.55 6.96 20.46
C ASP A 175 1.39 7.60 19.33
N GLY A 176 1.10 7.28 18.07
CA GLY A 176 1.78 7.83 16.90
C GLY A 176 3.14 7.21 16.61
N ARG A 177 3.53 6.13 17.30
CA ARG A 177 4.83 5.46 17.10
C ARG A 177 4.69 4.24 16.21
N LEU A 178 5.68 4.05 15.35
CA LEU A 178 5.83 2.86 14.52
C LEU A 178 6.52 1.75 15.32
N ARG A 179 5.82 0.63 15.51
CA ARG A 179 6.38 -0.57 16.17
C ARG A 179 6.25 -1.82 15.32
N ARG A 180 5.29 -1.86 14.41
CA ARG A 180 4.87 -3.07 13.71
C ARG A 180 4.68 -2.76 12.24
N ALA A 181 4.98 -3.75 11.41
CA ALA A 181 4.64 -3.75 10.00
C ALA A 181 3.70 -4.91 9.71
N ARG A 182 2.73 -4.72 8.82
CA ARG A 182 1.95 -5.83 8.29
C ARG A 182 2.81 -6.62 7.32
N ALA A 183 2.61 -7.94 7.25
CA ALA A 183 3.32 -8.78 6.28
C ALA A 183 2.85 -8.51 4.85
N PHE A 184 1.58 -8.17 4.68
CA PHE A 184 0.98 -7.80 3.41
C PHE A 184 -0.29 -6.99 3.67
N THR A 185 -0.73 -6.28 2.64
CA THR A 185 -2.01 -5.60 2.60
C THR A 185 -2.75 -6.02 1.32
N ASP A 186 -4.04 -6.30 1.44
CA ASP A 186 -4.90 -6.60 0.29
C ASP A 186 -5.56 -5.29 -0.16
N TYR A 187 -5.07 -4.71 -1.25
CA TYR A 187 -5.57 -3.46 -1.80
C TYR A 187 -6.71 -3.70 -2.79
N ARG A 188 -7.71 -2.82 -2.75
CA ARG A 188 -8.77 -2.76 -3.74
C ARG A 188 -8.31 -1.92 -4.92
N ARG A 189 -8.15 -2.54 -6.08
CA ARG A 189 -7.82 -1.85 -7.34
C ARG A 189 -9.10 -1.57 -8.09
N TRP A 190 -9.55 -0.32 -8.00
CA TRP A 190 -10.75 0.15 -8.70
C TRP A 190 -10.54 0.19 -10.20
N ASN A 191 -11.61 -0.11 -10.93
CA ASN A 191 -11.67 0.07 -12.37
C ASN A 191 -11.42 1.56 -12.73
N PRO A 192 -10.68 1.87 -13.81
CA PRO A 192 -10.43 3.25 -14.22
C PRO A 192 -11.68 4.12 -14.37
N LEU A 193 -12.83 3.54 -14.73
CA LEU A 193 -14.10 4.28 -14.82
C LEU A 193 -14.58 4.76 -13.44
N PHE A 194 -14.38 3.96 -12.38
CA PHE A 194 -14.67 4.39 -11.01
C PHE A 194 -13.69 5.48 -10.55
N GLN A 195 -12.41 5.36 -10.89
CA GLN A 195 -11.40 6.37 -10.58
C GLN A 195 -11.70 7.70 -11.25
N HIS A 196 -12.10 7.67 -12.53
CA HIS A 196 -12.50 8.86 -13.27
C HIS A 196 -13.75 9.50 -12.66
N ALA A 197 -14.79 8.72 -12.37
CA ALA A 197 -15.99 9.21 -11.71
C ALA A 197 -15.70 9.78 -10.31
N ALA A 198 -14.78 9.18 -9.56
CA ALA A 198 -14.38 9.69 -8.25
C ALA A 198 -13.72 11.06 -8.35
N ALA A 199 -12.83 11.26 -9.34
CA ALA A 199 -12.20 12.54 -9.59
C ALA A 199 -13.19 13.60 -10.08
N GLU A 200 -14.12 13.23 -10.96
CA GLU A 200 -15.10 14.15 -11.55
C GLU A 200 -16.19 14.58 -10.56
N TYR A 201 -16.72 13.64 -9.78
CA TYR A 201 -17.87 13.87 -8.90
C TYR A 201 -17.52 13.94 -7.41
N GLY A 202 -16.24 13.81 -7.04
CA GLY A 202 -15.78 13.83 -5.65
C GLY A 202 -16.26 12.62 -4.86
N LEU A 203 -16.18 11.42 -5.44
CA LEU A 203 -16.58 10.18 -4.75
C LEU A 203 -15.43 9.61 -3.91
N ASP A 204 -15.76 9.12 -2.73
CA ASP A 204 -14.83 8.45 -1.82
C ASP A 204 -14.85 6.94 -2.10
N LEU A 205 -13.83 6.49 -2.84
CA LEU A 205 -13.64 5.09 -3.19
C LEU A 205 -13.15 4.24 -2.00
N ASP A 206 -12.50 4.84 -1.01
CA ASP A 206 -12.02 4.13 0.19
C ASP A 206 -13.17 3.87 1.17
N GLY A 207 -14.11 4.83 1.26
CA GLY A 207 -15.36 4.71 2.01
C GLY A 207 -16.45 3.86 1.35
N ALA A 208 -16.19 3.29 0.16
CA ALA A 208 -17.17 2.53 -0.59
C ALA A 208 -17.67 1.27 0.13
N LYS A 209 -18.99 1.09 0.17
CA LYS A 209 -19.65 -0.11 0.72
C LYS A 209 -20.04 -1.05 -0.42
N ILE A 210 -19.63 -2.31 -0.30
CA ILE A 210 -19.96 -3.35 -1.28
C ILE A 210 -21.08 -4.20 -0.67
N GLU A 211 -22.26 -4.15 -1.29
CA GLU A 211 -23.44 -4.92 -0.90
C GLU A 211 -23.83 -5.87 -2.03
N PRO A 212 -24.54 -6.98 -1.76
CA PRO A 212 -25.04 -7.83 -2.83
C PRO A 212 -25.84 -7.04 -3.87
N GLY A 213 -25.36 -7.08 -5.13
CA GLY A 213 -26.01 -6.43 -6.27
C GLY A 213 -25.71 -4.94 -6.46
N LYS A 214 -24.92 -4.29 -5.58
CA LYS A 214 -24.62 -2.85 -5.70
C LYS A 214 -23.37 -2.41 -4.94
N ILE A 215 -22.74 -1.37 -5.46
CA ILE A 215 -21.67 -0.62 -4.80
C ILE A 215 -22.21 0.75 -4.41
N ILE A 216 -22.02 1.13 -3.15
CA ILE A 216 -22.46 2.43 -2.63
C ILE A 216 -21.21 3.28 -2.41
N LEU A 217 -21.10 4.37 -3.17
CA LEU A 217 -19.99 5.31 -3.16
C LEU A 217 -20.42 6.60 -2.43
N PRO A 218 -19.90 6.89 -1.23
CA PRO A 218 -20.14 8.16 -0.59
C PRO A 218 -19.50 9.32 -1.38
N GLN A 219 -20.12 10.49 -1.35
CA GLN A 219 -19.55 11.71 -1.92
C GLN A 219 -18.88 12.54 -0.82
N ILE A 220 -17.62 12.90 -1.04
CA ILE A 220 -16.74 13.58 -0.07
C ILE A 220 -17.40 14.87 0.43
N GLY A 221 -17.42 15.05 1.75
CA GLY A 221 -17.94 16.27 2.38
C GLY A 221 -19.47 16.42 2.36
N THR A 222 -20.21 15.39 1.94
CA THR A 222 -21.68 15.41 1.88
C THR A 222 -22.29 14.15 2.51
N THR A 223 -23.61 14.13 2.63
CA THR A 223 -24.38 12.92 2.98
C THR A 223 -24.85 12.14 1.75
N ASN A 224 -24.49 12.60 0.54
CA ASN A 224 -24.94 11.98 -0.70
C ASN A 224 -24.18 10.69 -0.95
N VAL A 225 -24.84 9.76 -1.64
CA VAL A 225 -24.24 8.51 -2.09
C VAL A 225 -24.64 8.26 -3.54
N VAL A 226 -23.70 7.71 -4.31
CA VAL A 226 -23.95 7.17 -5.64
C VAL A 226 -24.04 5.65 -5.53
N VAL A 227 -25.08 5.07 -6.12
CA VAL A 227 -25.28 3.62 -6.12
C VAL A 227 -25.04 3.09 -7.51
N VAL A 228 -24.05 2.21 -7.64
CA VAL A 228 -23.70 1.55 -8.90
C VAL A 228 -24.19 0.10 -8.83
N PRO A 229 -25.15 -0.31 -9.67
CA PRO A 229 -25.58 -1.70 -9.75
C PRO A 229 -24.43 -2.59 -10.22
N VAL A 230 -24.25 -3.75 -9.56
CA VAL A 230 -23.31 -4.80 -9.96
C VAL A 230 -23.98 -6.16 -9.93
N ASP A 231 -23.40 -7.15 -10.59
CA ASP A 231 -23.85 -8.54 -10.50
C ASP A 231 -23.22 -9.29 -9.30
N ALA A 232 -23.40 -10.62 -9.26
CA ALA A 232 -22.86 -11.47 -8.19
C ALA A 232 -21.33 -11.59 -8.21
N GLN A 233 -20.70 -11.15 -9.30
CA GLN A 233 -19.27 -11.09 -9.50
C GLN A 233 -18.75 -9.65 -9.34
N ASP A 234 -19.52 -8.71 -8.82
CA ASP A 234 -19.11 -7.30 -8.77
C ASP A 234 -18.79 -6.69 -10.15
N ASP A 235 -19.33 -7.25 -11.24
CA ASP A 235 -19.23 -6.65 -12.57
C ASP A 235 -20.35 -5.62 -12.74
N PHE A 236 -20.02 -4.48 -13.33
CA PHE A 236 -20.96 -3.38 -13.61
C PHE A 236 -21.19 -3.23 -15.11
N ALA A 237 -22.34 -2.67 -15.49
CA ALA A 237 -22.59 -2.26 -16.87
C ALA A 237 -21.78 -1.01 -17.20
N VAL A 238 -20.87 -1.09 -18.18
CA VAL A 238 -20.00 0.02 -18.61
C VAL A 238 -20.82 1.22 -19.07
N ALA A 239 -22.00 0.96 -19.66
CA ALA A 239 -22.94 1.98 -20.10
C ALA A 239 -23.43 2.90 -18.96
N ASN A 240 -23.34 2.48 -17.70
CA ASN A 240 -23.69 3.32 -16.55
C ASN A 240 -22.72 4.49 -16.34
N PHE A 241 -21.50 4.40 -16.89
CA PHE A 241 -20.47 5.44 -16.76
C PHE A 241 -20.28 6.24 -18.04
N ILE A 242 -20.37 5.61 -19.22
CA ILE A 242 -20.06 6.25 -20.50
C ILE A 242 -21.24 6.32 -21.48
N GLY A 243 -22.43 5.92 -21.04
CA GLY A 243 -23.65 5.90 -21.85
C GLY A 243 -23.82 4.65 -22.72
N THR A 244 -24.96 4.54 -23.38
CA THR A 244 -25.38 3.33 -24.12
C THR A 244 -24.65 3.12 -25.45
N ASN A 245 -24.00 4.17 -25.97
CA ASN A 245 -23.28 4.11 -27.24
C ASN A 245 -21.82 3.72 -27.00
N LEU A 246 -21.59 2.44 -26.76
CA LEU A 246 -20.25 1.91 -26.49
C LEU A 246 -19.38 1.90 -27.77
N PRO A 247 -18.08 2.24 -27.67
CA PRO A 247 -17.14 2.11 -28.77
C PRO A 247 -17.08 0.66 -29.31
N PRO A 248 -16.87 0.47 -30.63
CA PRO A 248 -16.71 -0.87 -31.20
C PRO A 248 -15.60 -1.67 -30.52
N GLY A 249 -15.91 -2.90 -30.09
CA GLY A 249 -14.97 -3.80 -29.42
C GLY A 249 -14.85 -3.65 -27.91
N MET A 250 -15.54 -2.67 -27.29
CA MET A 250 -15.61 -2.54 -25.84
C MET A 250 -16.63 -3.52 -25.24
N ALA A 251 -16.25 -4.19 -24.15
CA ALA A 251 -17.16 -5.07 -23.43
C ALA A 251 -18.31 -4.28 -22.77
N ALA A 252 -19.51 -4.87 -22.75
CA ALA A 252 -20.69 -4.24 -22.13
C ALA A 252 -20.62 -4.21 -20.60
N THR A 253 -19.87 -5.14 -20.01
CA THR A 253 -19.63 -5.24 -18.57
C THR A 253 -18.14 -5.26 -18.27
N ALA A 254 -17.79 -4.81 -17.07
CA ALA A 254 -16.43 -4.85 -16.56
C ALA A 254 -16.44 -5.07 -15.05
N ARG A 255 -15.36 -5.66 -14.52
CA ARG A 255 -15.16 -5.81 -13.08
C ARG A 255 -15.02 -4.45 -12.43
N ALA A 256 -15.78 -4.17 -11.36
CA ALA A 256 -15.72 -2.90 -10.65
C ALA A 256 -14.38 -2.68 -9.92
N PHE A 257 -13.84 -3.76 -9.33
CA PHE A 257 -12.54 -3.75 -8.70
C PHE A 257 -11.94 -5.16 -8.62
N THR A 258 -10.62 -5.23 -8.46
CA THR A 258 -9.91 -6.47 -8.11
C THR A 258 -9.27 -6.32 -6.73
N MET A 259 -9.08 -7.44 -6.03
CA MET A 259 -8.30 -7.48 -4.80
C MET A 259 -6.88 -7.90 -5.16
N GLN A 260 -5.90 -7.07 -4.82
CA GLN A 260 -4.49 -7.32 -5.07
C GLN A 260 -3.76 -7.39 -3.74
N ARG A 261 -3.18 -8.55 -3.43
CA ARG A 261 -2.24 -8.67 -2.32
C ARG A 261 -0.91 -8.02 -2.68
N VAL A 262 -0.47 -7.10 -1.85
CA VAL A 262 0.87 -6.51 -1.93
C VAL A 262 1.62 -6.83 -0.64
N TRP A 263 2.76 -7.50 -0.78
CA TRP A 263 3.61 -7.90 0.34
C TRP A 263 4.48 -6.74 0.80
N GLN A 264 4.80 -6.70 2.09
CA GLN A 264 5.72 -5.72 2.65
C GLN A 264 7.05 -5.74 1.88
N MET A 265 7.56 -4.55 1.54
CA MET A 265 8.73 -4.38 0.68
C MET A 265 9.94 -5.26 1.04
N GLY A 266 10.26 -5.35 2.33
CA GLY A 266 11.35 -6.18 2.84
C GLY A 266 11.10 -7.68 2.64
N ILE A 267 9.86 -8.15 2.77
CA ILE A 267 9.47 -9.53 2.44
C ILE A 267 9.65 -9.78 0.93
N VAL A 268 9.29 -8.83 0.08
CA VAL A 268 9.52 -8.95 -1.38
C VAL A 268 11.02 -9.08 -1.69
N LEU A 269 11.86 -8.22 -1.10
CA LEU A 269 13.32 -8.30 -1.24
C LEU A 269 13.87 -9.66 -0.76
N ALA A 270 13.44 -10.12 0.41
CA ALA A 270 13.85 -11.41 0.96
C ALA A 270 13.42 -12.57 0.07
N ALA A 271 12.18 -12.54 -0.46
CA ALA A 271 11.68 -13.54 -1.37
C ALA A 271 12.49 -13.60 -2.68
N GLN A 272 12.95 -12.47 -3.21
CA GLN A 272 13.85 -12.46 -4.37
C GLN A 272 15.20 -13.08 -4.04
N ALA A 273 15.77 -12.76 -2.88
CA ALA A 273 17.07 -13.29 -2.46
C ALA A 273 17.04 -14.80 -2.17
N LEU A 274 15.91 -15.29 -1.63
CA LEU A 274 15.71 -16.68 -1.20
C LEU A 274 14.91 -17.53 -2.21
N HIS A 275 14.49 -16.95 -3.33
CA HIS A 275 13.65 -17.58 -4.35
C HIS A 275 12.34 -18.17 -3.80
N LEU A 276 11.63 -17.38 -2.99
CA LEU A 276 10.34 -17.74 -2.41
C LEU A 276 9.18 -17.32 -3.32
N ASP A 277 8.14 -18.16 -3.36
CA ASP A 277 6.92 -17.93 -4.10
C ASP A 277 5.89 -17.19 -3.22
N LEU A 278 5.81 -15.88 -3.44
CA LEU A 278 4.84 -15.01 -2.79
C LEU A 278 3.42 -15.13 -3.37
N ALA A 279 3.27 -15.60 -4.61
CA ALA A 279 1.97 -15.70 -5.27
C ALA A 279 1.16 -16.88 -4.73
N HIS A 280 1.84 -17.97 -4.35
CA HIS A 280 1.21 -19.18 -3.79
C HIS A 280 1.44 -19.34 -2.28
N ALA A 281 1.70 -18.24 -1.58
CA ALA A 281 1.87 -18.24 -0.13
C ALA A 281 0.61 -18.78 0.59
N ARG A 282 0.82 -19.67 1.57
CA ARG A 282 -0.26 -20.15 2.43
C ARG A 282 -0.40 -19.24 3.64
N VAL A 283 -1.52 -18.53 3.73
CA VAL A 283 -1.81 -17.59 4.81
C VAL A 283 -2.89 -18.16 5.72
N ASP A 284 -2.53 -18.41 6.98
CA ASP A 284 -3.44 -18.83 8.05
C ASP A 284 -3.30 -17.88 9.24
N LEU A 285 -3.95 -16.72 9.13
CA LEU A 285 -3.90 -15.68 10.16
C LEU A 285 -4.57 -16.13 11.47
N ALA A 286 -5.54 -17.06 11.42
CA ALA A 286 -6.18 -17.61 12.62
C ALA A 286 -5.18 -18.40 13.48
N ARG A 287 -4.19 -19.04 12.84
CA ARG A 287 -3.07 -19.70 13.50
C ARG A 287 -1.80 -18.85 13.58
N GLY A 288 -1.85 -17.60 13.13
CA GLY A 288 -0.69 -16.70 13.11
C GLY A 288 0.45 -17.16 12.21
N GLN A 289 0.15 -17.89 11.13
CA GLN A 289 1.15 -18.52 10.27
C GLN A 289 1.06 -18.00 8.83
N ILE A 290 2.22 -17.69 8.25
CA ILE A 290 2.41 -17.50 6.81
C ILE A 290 3.51 -18.47 6.38
N VAL A 291 3.25 -19.25 5.33
CA VAL A 291 4.25 -20.17 4.76
C VAL A 291 4.56 -19.76 3.33
N LEU A 292 5.84 -19.51 3.07
CA LEU A 292 6.37 -19.09 1.78
C LEU A 292 7.22 -20.23 1.24
N SER A 293 6.78 -20.89 0.16
CA SER A 293 7.53 -22.02 -0.40
C SER A 293 8.57 -21.55 -1.39
N GLY A 294 9.78 -22.09 -1.32
CA GLY A 294 10.86 -21.86 -2.27
C GLY A 294 11.32 -23.13 -2.98
N ARG A 295 12.22 -22.98 -3.95
CA ARG A 295 12.84 -24.13 -4.62
C ARG A 295 13.61 -24.99 -3.62
N GLY A 296 13.55 -26.32 -3.80
CA GLY A 296 14.30 -27.26 -2.96
C GLY A 296 13.72 -27.49 -1.56
N GLY A 297 12.45 -27.13 -1.33
CA GLY A 297 11.77 -27.38 -0.05
C GLY A 297 12.02 -26.32 1.02
N VAL A 298 12.60 -25.17 0.65
CA VAL A 298 12.69 -24.00 1.54
C VAL A 298 11.27 -23.54 1.91
N GLN A 299 11.02 -23.33 3.21
CA GLN A 299 9.75 -22.83 3.77
C GLN A 299 9.99 -21.84 4.90
#